data_AF-A0A7C7CPZ7-F1
#
_entry.id   AF-A0A7C7CPZ7-F1
#
_cell.length_a   1.000
_cell.length_b   1.000
_cell.length_c   1.000
_cell.angle_alpha   90.00
_cell.angle_beta   90.00
_cell.angle_gamma   90.00
#
_symmetry.space_group_name_H-M   'P 1'
#
loop_
_entity.id
_entity.type
_entity.pdbx_description
1 polymer ?
#
loop_
_entity_poly.entity_id
_entity_poly.type
_entity_poly.pdbx_seq_one_letter_code
_entity_poly.pdbx_strand_id
1 'polypeptide(L)'
;MCGITGLWDRTGTGDASAVIAMRDALSHRGPDDAGVETWPEHGVGLGHTRLAILDLSPMGHQPMYSHDSSLCITYNGEVYNFKEIRRELEQLGYKFRSESDTEVLLQAYQEWGEASACRFRGMFAYAIWDTYRRQMVLFRDRVGIKPLYYYWDGRTFAFASEIKAILALQAVNRE
;
A
#
# COMPACT_ATOMS: atom_id res chain seq x y z
N MET A 1 3.43 11.96 -8.07
CA MET A 1 3.72 10.52 -7.83
C MET A 1 2.93 10.11 -6.61
N CYS A 2 2.15 9.04 -6.58
CA CYS A 2 1.38 8.68 -5.37
C CYS A 2 2.21 8.59 -4.08
N GLY A 3 1.61 8.90 -2.92
CA GLY A 3 2.14 8.67 -1.58
C GLY A 3 1.52 7.45 -0.92
N ILE A 4 2.34 6.63 -0.27
CA ILE A 4 1.87 5.52 0.58
C ILE A 4 2.33 5.75 2.02
N THR A 5 1.49 5.33 2.96
CA THR A 5 1.79 5.36 4.39
C THR A 5 1.04 4.26 5.12
N GLY A 6 1.51 3.89 6.31
CA GLY A 6 0.76 3.05 7.21
C GLY A 6 1.47 2.85 8.54
N LEU A 7 0.73 2.27 9.48
CA LEU A 7 1.20 2.04 10.84
C LEU A 7 0.66 0.72 11.39
N TRP A 8 1.39 0.19 12.37
CA TRP A 8 0.97 -0.86 13.27
C TRP A 8 1.39 -0.49 14.70
N ASP A 9 0.43 -0.26 15.61
CA ASP A 9 0.69 -0.08 17.06
C ASP A 9 0.34 -1.37 17.79
N ARG A 10 1.34 -1.97 18.47
CA ARG A 10 1.19 -3.20 19.25
C ARG A 10 0.22 -3.07 20.44
N THR A 11 0.00 -1.86 20.93
CA THR A 11 -0.72 -1.59 22.20
C THR A 11 -1.99 -0.78 22.04
N GLY A 12 -2.28 -0.30 20.83
CA GLY A 12 -3.32 0.70 20.59
C GLY A 12 -4.24 0.35 19.42
N THR A 13 -5.33 1.10 19.34
CA THR A 13 -6.21 1.12 18.17
C THR A 13 -5.47 1.73 16.99
N GLY A 14 -5.58 1.15 15.80
CA GLY A 14 -5.14 1.75 14.54
C GLY A 14 -5.89 3.06 14.30
N ASP A 15 -5.46 4.12 14.98
CA ASP A 15 -6.18 5.38 15.06
C ASP A 15 -6.20 6.01 13.67
N ALA A 16 -7.41 6.12 13.12
CA ALA A 16 -7.63 6.79 11.85
C ALA A 16 -7.00 8.18 11.83
N SER A 17 -7.02 8.91 12.95
CA SER A 17 -6.43 10.25 13.04
C SER A 17 -4.92 10.25 12.78
N ALA A 18 -4.21 9.24 13.27
CA ALA A 18 -2.76 9.09 13.06
C ALA A 18 -2.45 8.78 11.59
N VAL A 19 -3.17 7.83 10.98
CA VAL A 19 -2.98 7.47 9.56
C VAL A 19 -3.34 8.65 8.65
N ILE A 20 -4.42 9.37 8.97
CA ILE A 20 -4.86 10.59 8.28
C ILE A 20 -3.75 11.65 8.33
N ALA A 21 -3.16 11.92 9.50
CA ALA A 21 -2.07 12.88 9.62
C ALA A 21 -0.84 12.50 8.78
N MET A 22 -0.45 11.22 8.78
CA MET A 22 0.64 10.73 7.94
C MET A 22 0.34 10.89 6.44
N ARG A 23 -0.89 10.56 6.02
CA ARG A 23 -1.32 10.66 4.63
C ARG A 23 -1.36 12.11 4.17
N ASP A 24 -1.91 13.01 4.97
CA ASP A 24 -2.09 14.42 4.59
C ASP A 24 -0.73 15.13 4.46
N ALA A 25 0.28 14.69 5.21
CA ALA A 25 1.67 15.08 5.02
C ALA A 25 2.25 14.63 3.65
N LEU A 26 1.59 13.72 2.93
CA LEU A 26 1.94 13.29 1.57
C LEU A 26 1.02 13.88 0.49
N SER A 27 0.15 14.83 0.80
CA SER A 27 -0.81 15.43 -0.15
C SER A 27 -0.14 16.00 -1.40
N HIS A 28 1.05 16.58 -1.29
CA HIS A 28 1.82 17.11 -2.43
C HIS A 28 2.24 16.05 -3.45
N ARG A 29 2.25 14.77 -3.05
CA ARG A 29 2.63 13.64 -3.92
C ARG A 29 1.49 13.28 -4.87
N GLY A 30 0.26 13.29 -4.36
CA GLY A 30 -0.94 12.84 -5.06
C GLY A 30 -2.15 13.70 -4.72
N PRO A 31 -2.39 14.79 -5.48
CA PRO A 31 -3.47 15.73 -5.20
C PRO A 31 -4.84 15.28 -5.75
N ASP A 32 -4.92 14.19 -6.51
CA ASP A 32 -6.13 13.86 -7.28
C ASP A 32 -7.14 13.04 -6.47
N ASP A 33 -6.66 12.24 -5.51
CA ASP A 33 -7.48 11.38 -4.66
C ASP A 33 -6.70 10.95 -3.40
N ALA A 34 -7.42 10.55 -2.35
CA ALA A 34 -6.84 10.18 -1.07
C ALA A 34 -7.76 9.16 -0.35
N GLY A 35 -7.15 8.16 0.30
CA GLY A 35 -7.89 7.13 1.03
C GLY A 35 -7.18 6.69 2.29
N VAL A 36 -7.94 6.15 3.25
CA VAL A 36 -7.46 5.52 4.48
C VAL A 36 -8.31 4.31 4.78
N GLU A 37 -7.64 3.24 5.21
CA GLU A 37 -8.26 2.03 5.74
C GLU A 37 -7.62 1.70 7.09
N THR A 38 -8.43 1.28 8.06
CA THR A 38 -7.98 0.99 9.43
C THR A 38 -8.60 -0.29 9.96
N TRP A 39 -7.83 -1.02 10.76
CA TRP A 39 -8.26 -2.19 11.52
C TRP A 39 -7.92 -1.94 13.00
N PRO A 40 -8.76 -1.19 13.73
CA PRO A 40 -8.48 -0.77 15.11
C PRO A 40 -8.21 -1.94 16.05
N GLU A 41 -8.92 -3.05 15.87
CA GLU A 41 -8.78 -4.31 16.62
C GLU A 41 -7.41 -4.99 16.42
N HIS A 42 -6.65 -4.56 15.42
CA HIS A 42 -5.31 -5.08 15.09
C HIS A 42 -4.23 -4.01 15.22
N GLY A 43 -4.59 -2.77 15.56
CA GLY A 43 -3.64 -1.67 15.63
C GLY A 43 -3.13 -1.20 14.27
N VAL A 44 -3.79 -1.56 13.17
CA VAL A 44 -3.27 -1.36 11.81
C VAL A 44 -3.99 -0.23 11.08
N GLY A 45 -3.27 0.52 10.25
CA GLY A 45 -3.88 1.36 9.23
C GLY A 45 -2.99 1.62 8.03
N LEU A 46 -3.63 1.84 6.88
CA LEU A 46 -3.01 2.16 5.60
C LEU A 46 -3.59 3.47 5.08
N GLY A 47 -2.74 4.28 4.45
CA GLY A 47 -3.13 5.53 3.80
C GLY A 47 -2.50 5.66 2.42
N HIS A 48 -3.16 6.44 1.57
CA HIS A 48 -2.72 6.70 0.21
C HIS A 48 -3.05 8.13 -0.22
N THR A 49 -2.16 8.72 -1.02
CA THR A 49 -2.42 9.92 -1.84
C THR A 49 -2.12 9.60 -3.29
N ARG A 50 -3.02 9.95 -4.20
CA ARG A 50 -3.02 9.46 -5.57
C ARG A 50 -2.71 10.57 -6.56
N LEU A 51 -1.80 10.30 -7.50
CA LEU A 51 -1.66 11.05 -8.74
C LEU A 51 -2.15 10.13 -9.86
N ALA A 52 -3.26 10.48 -10.50
CA ALA A 52 -3.90 9.69 -11.54
C ALA A 52 -3.12 9.82 -12.85
N ILE A 53 -2.33 8.79 -13.20
CA ILE A 53 -1.52 8.77 -14.44
C ILE A 53 -1.99 7.68 -15.41
N LEU A 54 -1.99 6.41 -14.96
CA LEU A 54 -2.29 5.27 -15.84
C LEU A 54 -3.78 4.98 -15.92
N ASP A 55 -4.43 4.84 -14.76
CA ASP A 55 -5.87 4.72 -14.65
C ASP A 55 -6.41 6.06 -14.17
N LEU A 56 -7.26 6.72 -14.95
CA LEU A 56 -7.88 7.99 -14.54
C LEU A 56 -9.25 7.76 -13.88
N SER A 57 -9.71 6.51 -13.82
CA SER A 57 -11.00 6.16 -13.26
C SER A 57 -10.96 6.08 -11.73
N PRO A 58 -12.14 6.12 -11.08
CA PRO A 58 -12.26 5.83 -9.64
C PRO A 58 -11.83 4.42 -9.25
N MET A 59 -11.69 3.49 -10.21
CA MET A 59 -11.28 2.11 -9.92
C MET A 59 -9.82 2.00 -9.48
N GLY A 60 -9.01 3.04 -9.69
CA GLY A 60 -7.67 3.13 -9.14
C GLY A 60 -7.59 3.72 -7.73
N HIS A 61 -8.71 3.92 -7.02
CA HIS A 61 -8.75 4.38 -5.63
C HIS A 61 -7.96 3.43 -4.72
N GLN A 62 -7.27 4.01 -3.73
CA GLN A 62 -6.47 3.26 -2.78
C GLN A 62 -6.58 3.84 -1.36
N PRO A 63 -6.43 3.02 -0.30
CA PRO A 63 -6.11 1.59 -0.32
C PRO A 63 -7.16 0.71 -1.02
N MET A 64 -6.71 -0.29 -1.78
CA MET A 64 -7.56 -1.13 -2.64
C MET A 64 -7.76 -2.50 -2.00
N TYR A 65 -9.00 -3.00 -2.01
CA TYR A 65 -9.33 -4.33 -1.53
C TYR A 65 -9.28 -5.40 -2.62
N SER A 66 -8.92 -6.63 -2.23
CA SER A 66 -9.10 -7.82 -3.08
C SER A 66 -10.59 -8.09 -3.28
N HIS A 67 -10.94 -8.95 -4.24
CA HIS A 67 -12.34 -9.22 -4.59
C HIS A 67 -13.15 -9.84 -3.46
N ASP A 68 -12.49 -10.58 -2.58
CA ASP A 68 -13.01 -11.22 -1.37
C ASP A 68 -12.78 -10.37 -0.11
N SER A 69 -12.23 -9.16 -0.26
CA SER A 69 -11.86 -8.23 0.82
C SER A 69 -10.90 -8.80 1.87
N SER A 70 -10.19 -9.89 1.58
CA SER A 70 -9.23 -10.50 2.51
C SER A 70 -7.89 -9.73 2.56
N LEU A 71 -7.55 -9.03 1.48
CA LEU A 71 -6.33 -8.26 1.33
C LEU A 71 -6.64 -6.78 1.08
N CYS A 72 -5.80 -5.89 1.60
CA CYS A 72 -5.86 -4.46 1.31
C CYS A 72 -4.47 -3.93 0.95
N ILE A 73 -4.33 -3.20 -0.16
CA ILE A 73 -3.05 -2.70 -0.68
C ILE A 73 -2.99 -1.18 -0.74
N THR A 74 -1.83 -0.61 -0.40
CA THR A 74 -1.45 0.77 -0.75
C THR A 74 -0.17 0.72 -1.59
N TYR A 75 -0.16 1.41 -2.72
CA TYR A 75 0.86 1.25 -3.76
C TYR A 75 1.24 2.58 -4.42
N ASN A 76 2.55 2.80 -4.53
CA ASN A 76 3.17 3.88 -5.30
C ASN A 76 4.20 3.27 -6.25
N GLY A 77 3.89 3.28 -7.55
CA GLY A 77 4.76 2.68 -8.53
C GLY A 77 4.15 2.53 -9.90
N GLU A 78 4.86 1.78 -10.72
CA GLU A 78 4.38 1.21 -11.97
C GLU A 78 5.03 -0.17 -12.17
N VAL A 79 4.22 -1.19 -12.43
CA VAL A 79 4.69 -2.52 -12.85
C VAL A 79 4.52 -2.64 -14.36
N TYR A 80 5.60 -2.54 -15.11
CA TYR A 80 5.61 -2.49 -16.57
C TYR A 80 5.10 -3.78 -17.22
N ASN A 81 5.33 -4.93 -16.59
CA ASN A 81 4.87 -6.23 -17.09
C ASN A 81 3.50 -6.65 -16.55
N PHE A 82 2.69 -5.73 -16.00
CA PHE A 82 1.39 -6.07 -15.41
C PHE A 82 0.44 -6.75 -16.40
N LYS A 83 0.48 -6.39 -17.69
CA LYS A 83 -0.34 -7.03 -18.73
C LYS A 83 0.03 -8.49 -18.99
N GLU A 84 1.30 -8.85 -18.85
CA GLU A 84 1.76 -10.24 -18.97
C GLU A 84 1.24 -11.05 -17.78
N ILE A 85 1.44 -10.53 -16.57
CA ILE A 85 1.01 -11.17 -15.32
C ILE A 85 -0.51 -11.31 -15.28
N ARG A 86 -1.25 -10.29 -15.74
CA ARG A 86 -2.71 -10.34 -15.84
C ARG A 86 -3.17 -11.51 -16.69
N ARG A 87 -2.57 -11.72 -17.87
CA ARG A 87 -2.93 -12.85 -18.76
C ARG A 87 -2.69 -14.20 -18.09
N GLU A 88 -1.61 -14.34 -17.34
CA GLU A 88 -1.33 -15.56 -16.57
C GLU A 88 -2.39 -15.79 -15.49
N LEU A 89 -2.76 -14.74 -14.73
CA LEU A 89 -3.81 -14.82 -13.71
C LEU A 89 -5.18 -15.14 -14.32
N GLU A 90 -5.52 -14.54 -15.47
CA GLU A 90 -6.76 -14.85 -16.21
C GLU A 90 -6.81 -16.33 -16.64
N GLN A 91 -5.67 -16.92 -17.03
CA GLN A 91 -5.58 -18.36 -17.33
C GLN A 91 -5.77 -19.24 -16.09
N LEU A 92 -5.42 -18.74 -14.90
CA LEU A 92 -5.67 -19.39 -13.61
C LEU A 92 -7.11 -19.17 -13.10
N GLY A 93 -7.95 -18.44 -13.85
CA GLY A 93 -9.36 -18.24 -13.54
C GLY A 93 -9.68 -16.95 -12.79
N TYR A 94 -8.69 -16.09 -12.57
CA TYR A 94 -8.90 -14.78 -11.96
C TYR A 94 -9.67 -13.83 -12.89
N LYS A 95 -10.45 -12.93 -12.29
CA LYS A 95 -11.22 -11.90 -13.00
C LYS A 95 -10.78 -10.53 -12.53
N PHE A 96 -10.80 -9.55 -13.42
CA PHE A 96 -10.37 -8.18 -13.12
C PHE A 96 -11.53 -7.20 -13.28
N ARG A 97 -11.59 -6.19 -12.41
CA ARG A 97 -12.62 -5.14 -12.39
C ARG A 97 -12.08 -3.79 -12.88
N SER A 98 -10.77 -3.63 -12.96
CA SER A 98 -10.07 -2.44 -13.40
C SER A 98 -9.00 -2.79 -14.44
N GLU A 99 -8.41 -1.76 -15.05
CA GLU A 99 -7.19 -1.89 -15.86
C GLU A 99 -5.94 -1.48 -15.07
N SER A 100 -6.07 -1.19 -13.76
CA SER A 100 -4.97 -0.78 -12.91
C SER A 100 -4.00 -1.94 -12.67
N ASP A 101 -2.71 -1.63 -12.73
CA ASP A 101 -1.66 -2.53 -12.27
C ASP A 101 -1.83 -2.90 -10.78
N THR A 102 -2.35 -2.00 -9.94
CA THR A 102 -2.65 -2.25 -8.52
C THR A 102 -3.46 -3.54 -8.31
N GLU A 103 -4.50 -3.77 -9.11
CA GLU A 103 -5.32 -4.98 -9.01
C GLU A 103 -4.53 -6.23 -9.41
N VAL A 104 -3.64 -6.11 -10.39
CA VAL A 104 -2.72 -7.19 -10.78
C VAL A 104 -1.76 -7.53 -9.64
N LEU A 105 -1.19 -6.54 -8.95
CA LEU A 105 -0.33 -6.79 -7.79
C LEU A 105 -1.10 -7.53 -6.68
N LEU A 106 -2.32 -7.10 -6.41
CA LEU A 106 -3.15 -7.66 -5.35
C LEU A 106 -3.53 -9.11 -5.62
N GLN A 107 -4.00 -9.41 -6.84
CA GLN A 107 -4.35 -10.77 -7.23
C GLN A 107 -3.12 -11.67 -7.39
N ALA A 108 -1.99 -11.13 -7.87
CA ALA A 108 -0.73 -11.86 -7.89
C ALA A 108 -0.27 -12.26 -6.48
N TYR A 109 -0.44 -11.38 -5.49
CA TYR A 109 -0.16 -11.72 -4.10
C TYR A 109 -1.15 -12.76 -3.55
N GLN A 110 -2.43 -12.67 -3.91
CA GLN A 110 -3.41 -13.67 -3.53
C GLN A 110 -3.06 -15.08 -4.05
N GLU A 111 -2.56 -15.16 -5.29
CA GLU A 111 -2.18 -16.43 -5.93
C GLU A 111 -0.82 -16.96 -5.44
N TRP A 112 0.21 -16.12 -5.44
CA TRP A 112 1.60 -16.55 -5.24
C TRP A 112 2.20 -16.08 -3.91
N GLY A 113 1.45 -15.37 -3.07
CA GLY A 113 1.94 -14.79 -1.82
C GLY A 113 3.10 -13.82 -2.05
N GLU A 114 4.06 -13.82 -1.13
CA GLU A 114 5.26 -12.97 -1.18
C GLU A 114 6.13 -13.23 -2.43
N ALA A 115 6.09 -14.45 -2.99
CA ALA A 115 6.85 -14.80 -4.18
C ALA A 115 6.37 -14.04 -5.44
N SER A 116 5.16 -13.47 -5.42
CA SER A 116 4.66 -12.58 -6.48
C SER A 116 5.60 -11.41 -6.77
N ALA A 117 6.26 -10.87 -5.72
CA ALA A 117 7.17 -9.74 -5.84
C ALA A 117 8.35 -10.00 -6.80
N CYS A 118 8.81 -11.25 -6.89
CA CYS A 118 9.89 -11.62 -7.79
C CYS A 118 9.51 -11.54 -9.28
N ARG A 119 8.20 -11.59 -9.59
CA ARG A 119 7.63 -11.56 -10.94
C ARG A 119 7.50 -10.16 -11.51
N PHE A 120 7.50 -9.13 -10.66
CA PHE A 120 7.29 -7.75 -11.08
C PHE A 120 8.55 -7.13 -11.70
N ARG A 121 8.36 -6.44 -12.82
CA ARG A 121 9.35 -5.58 -13.48
C ARG A 121 8.82 -4.15 -13.45
N GLY A 122 9.51 -3.27 -12.75
CA GLY A 122 9.03 -1.91 -12.56
C GLY A 122 9.74 -1.17 -11.46
N MET A 123 9.15 -0.03 -11.10
CA MET A 123 9.54 0.79 -9.97
C MET A 123 8.36 0.88 -9.01
N PHE A 124 8.51 0.38 -7.79
CA PHE A 124 7.37 0.25 -6.89
C PHE A 124 7.79 0.26 -5.43
N ALA A 125 6.89 0.80 -4.62
CA ALA A 125 6.80 0.52 -3.20
C ALA A 125 5.32 0.25 -2.90
N TYR A 126 5.02 -0.83 -2.19
CA TYR A 126 3.66 -1.13 -1.74
C TYR A 126 3.65 -1.86 -0.41
N ALA A 127 2.52 -1.78 0.27
CA ALA A 127 2.22 -2.57 1.44
C ALA A 127 0.89 -3.29 1.26
N ILE A 128 0.82 -4.54 1.70
CA ILE A 128 -0.40 -5.35 1.74
C ILE A 128 -0.69 -5.71 3.19
N TRP A 129 -1.92 -5.48 3.62
CA TRP A 129 -2.47 -6.03 4.85
C TRP A 129 -3.32 -7.26 4.52
N ASP A 130 -2.93 -8.40 5.09
CA ASP A 130 -3.68 -9.65 5.04
C ASP A 130 -4.49 -9.78 6.33
N THR A 131 -5.82 -9.64 6.22
CA THR A 131 -6.75 -9.68 7.35
C THR A 131 -6.86 -11.07 7.97
N TYR A 132 -6.68 -12.13 7.18
CA TYR A 132 -6.79 -13.50 7.63
C TYR A 132 -5.53 -13.92 8.42
N ARG A 133 -4.36 -13.65 7.85
CA ARG A 133 -3.06 -13.94 8.49
C ARG A 133 -2.69 -12.92 9.57
N ARG A 134 -3.34 -11.75 9.57
CA ARG A 134 -3.02 -10.60 10.41
C ARG A 134 -1.57 -10.16 10.22
N GLN A 135 -1.17 -10.03 8.97
CA GLN A 135 0.20 -9.73 8.58
C GLN A 135 0.24 -8.55 7.62
N MET A 136 1.14 -7.62 7.90
CA MET A 136 1.49 -6.55 6.97
C MET A 136 2.82 -6.90 6.31
N VAL A 137 2.84 -6.89 4.99
CA VAL A 137 4.05 -7.11 4.20
C VAL A 137 4.32 -5.90 3.34
N LEU A 138 5.58 -5.48 3.28
CA LEU A 138 6.03 -4.31 2.55
C LEU A 138 7.05 -4.74 1.50
N PHE A 139 6.90 -4.22 0.30
CA PHE A 139 7.78 -4.51 -0.82
C PHE A 139 8.30 -3.22 -1.43
N ARG A 140 9.55 -3.28 -1.90
CA ARG A 140 10.21 -2.22 -2.64
C ARG A 140 10.91 -2.84 -3.85
N ASP A 141 10.95 -2.10 -4.95
CA ASP A 141 11.63 -2.53 -6.16
C ASP A 141 13.14 -2.77 -5.94
N ARG A 142 13.74 -3.58 -6.82
CA ARG A 142 15.10 -4.14 -6.67
C ARG A 142 16.19 -3.10 -6.44
N VAL A 143 16.03 -1.91 -7.00
CA VAL A 143 17.02 -0.82 -6.92
C VAL A 143 16.55 0.34 -6.04
N GLY A 144 15.35 0.24 -5.48
CA GLY A 144 14.77 1.22 -4.58
C GLY A 144 14.39 2.54 -5.24
N ILE A 145 13.91 2.53 -6.49
CA ILE A 145 13.49 3.75 -7.21
C ILE A 145 12.37 4.46 -6.44
N LYS A 146 11.36 3.73 -5.96
CA LYS A 146 10.30 4.34 -5.14
C LYS A 146 10.74 4.39 -3.68
N PRO A 147 10.67 5.56 -3.03
CA PRO A 147 11.10 5.70 -1.65
C PRO A 147 10.12 4.98 -0.71
N LEU A 148 10.68 4.30 0.29
CA LEU A 148 9.98 3.65 1.37
C LEU A 148 10.84 3.75 2.63
N TYR A 149 10.42 4.59 3.57
CA TYR A 149 11.02 4.78 4.87
C TYR A 149 10.20 4.03 5.91
N TYR A 150 10.85 3.59 6.99
CA TYR A 150 10.16 3.00 8.12
C TYR A 150 10.74 3.48 9.46
N TYR A 151 9.94 3.33 10.51
CA TYR A 151 10.26 3.59 11.91
C TYR A 151 9.77 2.42 12.75
N TRP A 152 10.53 2.07 13.78
CA TRP A 152 10.17 1.05 14.76
C TRP A 152 10.82 1.36 16.11
N ASP A 153 10.01 1.43 17.16
CA ASP A 153 10.46 1.69 18.54
C ASP A 153 10.16 0.54 19.52
N GLY A 154 9.79 -0.63 19.01
CA GLY A 154 9.36 -1.76 19.83
C GLY A 154 7.86 -1.79 20.14
N ARG A 155 7.13 -0.72 19.81
CA ARG A 155 5.68 -0.60 19.99
C ARG A 155 4.97 -0.23 18.68
N THR A 156 5.44 0.82 18.01
CA THR A 156 4.83 1.40 16.82
C THR A 156 5.74 1.18 15.64
N PHE A 157 5.25 0.42 14.66
CA PHE A 157 5.83 0.35 13.34
C PHE A 157 5.13 1.34 12.44
N ALA A 158 5.88 2.14 11.70
CA ALA A 158 5.33 3.07 10.73
C ALA A 158 6.14 3.01 9.46
N PHE A 159 5.49 3.19 8.32
CA PHE A 159 6.17 3.34 7.05
C PHE A 159 5.54 4.47 6.25
N ALA A 160 6.34 5.11 5.41
CA ALA A 160 5.82 6.08 4.46
C ALA A 160 6.79 6.29 3.30
N SER A 161 6.29 6.92 2.24
CA SER A 161 7.16 7.30 1.13
C SER A 161 8.10 8.48 1.42
N GLU A 162 7.83 9.28 2.45
CA GLU A 162 8.70 10.39 2.88
C GLU A 162 8.76 10.42 4.41
N ILE A 163 9.93 10.75 4.96
CA ILE A 163 10.16 10.81 6.43
C ILE A 163 9.16 11.74 7.12
N LYS A 164 8.75 12.84 6.48
CA LYS A 164 7.83 13.83 7.06
C LYS A 164 6.46 13.25 7.44
N ALA A 165 6.01 12.20 6.74
CA ALA A 165 4.78 11.49 7.08
C ALA A 165 4.95 10.68 8.36
N ILE A 166 6.10 10.03 8.54
CA ILE A 166 6.43 9.36 9.81
C ILE A 166 6.51 10.38 10.95
N LEU A 167 7.14 11.54 10.73
CA LEU A 167 7.22 12.60 11.73
C LEU A 167 5.87 13.25 12.09
N ALA A 168 4.84 13.06 11.26
CA ALA A 168 3.48 13.48 11.56
C ALA A 168 2.83 12.61 12.65
N LEU A 169 3.36 11.40 12.91
CA LEU A 169 2.99 10.63 14.09
C LEU A 169 3.50 11.33 15.35
N GLN A 170 2.57 11.71 16.22
CA GLN A 170 2.90 12.30 17.53
C GLN A 170 3.74 11.36 18.41
N ALA A 171 3.67 10.05 18.17
CA ALA A 171 4.39 9.02 18.91
C ALA A 171 5.90 8.95 18.57
N VAL A 172 6.35 9.59 17.48
CA VAL A 172 7.76 9.52 17.07
C VAL A 172 8.57 10.54 17.88
N ASN A 173 9.53 10.04 18.68
CA ASN A 173 10.48 10.90 19.37
C ASN A 173 11.36 11.63 18.34
N ARG A 174 11.50 12.96 18.48
CA ARG A 174 12.15 13.85 17.50
C ARG A 174 13.56 14.28 17.92
N GLU A 175 14.09 13.69 18.99
CA GLU A 175 15.43 13.95 19.54
C GLU A 175 16.55 13.16 18.83
#